data_AF-A0A1K2BQP7-F1
#
_entry.id   AF-A0A1K2BQP7-F1
#
_cell.length_a   1.000
_cell.length_b   1.000
_cell.length_c   1.000
_cell.angle_alpha   90.00
_cell.angle_beta   90.00
_cell.angle_gamma   90.00
#
_symmetry.space_group_name_H-M   'P 1'
#
loop_
_entity.id
_entity.type
_entity.pdbx_description
1 polymer ?
#
loop_
_entity_poly.entity_id
_entity_poly.type
_entity_poly.pdbx_seq_one_letter_code
_entity_poly.pdbx_strand_id
1 'polypeptide(L)'
;MTSVDNVLRRPCAGPAVWKGPDLANSTEWVLRLSPAQTGELDAALRSVRERGLPLLKVTADDFPLPTLAGELARLTDVLENGRGFVRVKRIPVERYGRAAASTISWGLGQHLGVPVSQNAAVAT
;
A
#
# COMPACT_ATOMS: atom_id res chain seq x y z
N MET A 1 -23.84 -17.24 -23.44
CA MET A 1 -24.41 -17.95 -22.28
C MET A 1 -23.27 -18.69 -21.59
N THR A 2 -22.71 -18.12 -20.54
CA THR A 2 -21.67 -18.78 -19.74
C THR A 2 -22.35 -19.84 -18.90
N SER A 3 -21.99 -21.11 -19.07
CA SER A 3 -22.64 -22.22 -18.36
C SER A 3 -22.44 -22.07 -16.85
N VAL A 4 -23.50 -22.34 -16.08
CA VAL A 4 -23.56 -22.26 -14.61
C VAL A 4 -22.80 -23.43 -13.93
N ASP A 5 -22.08 -24.24 -14.71
CA ASP A 5 -21.49 -25.51 -14.27
C ASP A 5 -20.14 -25.37 -13.55
N ASN A 6 -19.56 -24.17 -13.47
CA ASN A 6 -18.28 -23.95 -12.79
C ASN A 6 -18.46 -23.33 -11.40
N VAL A 7 -19.12 -24.07 -10.51
CA VAL A 7 -19.25 -23.71 -9.09
C VAL A 7 -18.27 -24.54 -8.27
N LEU A 8 -17.37 -23.87 -7.54
CA LEU A 8 -16.49 -24.52 -6.57
C LEU A 8 -17.31 -25.07 -5.40
N ARG A 9 -17.27 -26.39 -5.20
CA ARG A 9 -18.04 -27.09 -4.14
C ARG A 9 -17.21 -27.48 -2.92
N ARG A 10 -15.93 -27.15 -2.90
CA ARG A 10 -15.03 -27.43 -1.78
C ARG A 10 -14.74 -26.13 -1.02
N PRO A 11 -14.60 -26.17 0.32
CA PRO A 11 -14.17 -25.00 1.07
C PRO A 11 -12.85 -24.44 0.51
N CYS A 12 -12.74 -23.12 0.47
CA CYS A 12 -11.46 -22.47 0.18
C CYS A 12 -10.45 -22.85 1.27
N ALA A 13 -9.19 -23.00 0.89
CA ALA A 13 -8.08 -23.26 1.79
C ALA A 13 -6.93 -22.28 1.48
N GLY A 14 -5.99 -22.14 2.42
CA GLY A 14 -4.81 -21.31 2.26
C GLY A 14 -4.75 -20.13 3.24
N PRO A 15 -3.67 -19.34 3.19
CA PRO A 15 -3.37 -18.30 4.18
C PRO A 15 -4.38 -17.14 4.19
N ALA A 16 -5.09 -16.91 3.08
CA ALA A 16 -6.17 -15.91 3.00
C ALA A 16 -7.49 -16.36 3.65
N VAL A 17 -7.59 -17.63 4.08
CA VAL A 17 -8.81 -18.20 4.68
C VAL A 17 -8.70 -18.12 6.20
N TRP A 18 -9.04 -16.96 6.75
CA TRP A 18 -8.97 -16.69 8.19
C TRP A 18 -10.26 -16.05 8.72
N LYS A 19 -10.47 -16.14 10.03
CA LYS A 19 -11.49 -15.42 10.80
C LYS A 19 -10.81 -14.49 11.79
N GLY A 20 -11.55 -13.49 12.29
CA GLY A 20 -11.04 -12.53 13.27
C GLY A 20 -10.29 -13.15 14.46
N PRO A 21 -10.82 -14.22 15.10
CA PRO A 21 -10.14 -14.87 16.21
C PRO A 21 -8.76 -15.46 15.87
N ASP A 22 -8.54 -15.90 14.62
CA ASP A 22 -7.27 -16.49 14.19
C ASP A 22 -6.14 -15.44 14.20
N LEU A 23 -6.49 -14.15 14.11
CA LEU A 23 -5.56 -13.03 14.00
C LEU A 23 -5.52 -12.13 15.24
N ALA A 24 -6.48 -12.28 16.14
CA ALA A 24 -6.66 -11.40 17.30
C ALA A 24 -5.45 -11.39 18.24
N ASN A 25 -4.74 -12.52 18.35
CA ASN A 25 -3.61 -12.70 19.25
C ASN A 25 -2.24 -12.52 18.58
N SER A 26 -2.19 -12.13 17.30
CA SER A 26 -0.95 -11.87 16.56
C SER A 26 -0.86 -10.41 16.15
N THR A 27 0.37 -9.91 15.99
CA THR A 27 0.64 -8.59 15.38
C THR A 27 1.53 -8.69 14.14
N GLU A 28 1.74 -9.90 13.62
CA GLU A 28 2.53 -10.16 12.40
C GLU A 28 1.92 -9.50 11.15
N TRP A 29 0.67 -9.04 11.26
CA TRP A 29 -0.03 -8.28 10.24
C TRP A 29 0.12 -6.76 10.37
N VAL A 30 0.95 -6.29 11.29
CA VAL A 30 1.17 -4.87 11.56
C VAL A 30 2.60 -4.46 11.19
N LEU A 31 2.77 -3.69 10.12
CA LEU A 31 4.00 -2.97 9.87
C LEU A 31 4.02 -1.70 10.75
N ARG A 32 5.03 -1.56 11.60
CA ARG A 32 5.24 -0.35 12.42
C ARG A 32 6.42 0.40 11.86
N LEU A 33 6.18 1.56 11.27
CA LEU A 33 7.27 2.36 10.71
C LEU A 33 8.24 2.77 11.83
N SER A 34 9.53 2.63 11.54
CA SER A 34 10.60 3.20 12.35
C SER A 34 10.66 4.72 12.13
N PRO A 35 11.27 5.49 13.04
CA PRO A 35 11.50 6.91 12.81
C PRO A 35 12.28 7.20 11.52
N ALA A 36 13.22 6.31 11.15
CA ALA A 36 13.96 6.41 9.90
C ALA A 36 13.03 6.27 8.68
N GLN A 37 12.16 5.25 8.68
CA GLN A 37 11.19 5.04 7.59
C GLN A 37 10.16 6.17 7.51
N THR A 38 9.74 6.74 8.64
CA THR A 38 8.91 7.97 8.63
C THR A 38 9.68 9.14 8.03
N GLY A 39 10.97 9.29 8.33
CA GLY A 39 11.83 10.30 7.71
C GLY A 39 12.00 10.12 6.20
N GLU A 40 11.97 8.87 5.71
CA GLU A 40 11.94 8.59 4.26
C GLU A 40 10.66 9.12 3.61
N LEU A 41 9.49 8.97 4.24
CA LEU A 41 8.24 9.55 3.74
C LEU A 41 8.34 11.07 3.60
N ASP A 42 8.93 11.74 4.60
CA ASP A 42 9.13 13.19 4.58
C ASP A 42 10.10 13.62 3.48
N ALA A 43 11.19 12.87 3.26
CA ALA A 43 12.17 13.14 2.21
C ALA A 43 11.59 12.92 0.81
N ALA A 44 10.89 11.81 0.60
CA ALA A 44 10.24 11.50 -0.66
C ALA A 44 9.15 12.54 -1.00
N LEU A 45 8.36 12.96 0.00
CA LEU A 45 7.38 14.03 -0.17
C LEU A 45 8.03 15.36 -0.58
N ARG A 46 9.20 15.72 -0.03
CA ARG A 46 9.95 16.90 -0.47
C ARG A 46 10.41 16.77 -1.92
N SER A 47 10.95 15.61 -2.31
CA SER A 47 11.42 15.36 -3.67
C SER A 47 10.31 15.56 -4.72
N VAL A 48 9.12 14.99 -4.48
CA VAL A 48 7.96 15.17 -5.37
C VAL A 48 7.55 16.65 -5.48
N ARG A 49 7.57 17.38 -4.36
CA ARG A 49 7.19 18.80 -4.31
C ARG A 49 8.17 19.68 -5.05
N GLU A 50 9.47 19.49 -4.84
CA GLU A 50 10.54 20.26 -5.49
C GLU A 50 10.50 20.09 -7.01
N ARG A 51 10.08 18.92 -7.49
CA ARG A 51 9.93 18.61 -8.92
C ARG A 51 8.59 19.04 -9.51
N GLY A 52 7.64 19.50 -8.68
CA GLY A 52 6.32 19.94 -9.12
C GLY A 52 5.51 18.87 -9.85
N LEU A 53 5.71 17.59 -9.54
CA LEU A 53 5.09 16.50 -10.28
C LEU A 53 3.58 16.42 -9.98
N PRO A 54 2.72 16.30 -11.02
CA PRO A 54 1.32 15.95 -10.82
C PRO A 54 1.20 14.61 -10.10
N LEU A 55 0.26 14.49 -9.16
CA LEU A 55 0.11 13.30 -8.30
C LEU A 55 0.12 11.99 -9.10
N LEU A 56 -0.69 11.91 -10.16
CA LEU A 56 -0.83 10.69 -10.98
C LEU A 56 0.37 10.40 -11.89
N LYS A 57 1.37 11.30 -11.94
CA LYS A 57 2.61 11.15 -12.69
C LYS A 57 3.79 10.76 -11.81
N VAL A 58 3.63 10.78 -10.48
CA VAL A 58 4.65 10.33 -9.55
C VAL A 58 4.85 8.82 -9.69
N THR A 59 6.09 8.41 -9.93
CA THR A 59 6.54 7.01 -10.01
C THR A 59 7.27 6.60 -8.72
N ALA A 60 7.64 5.32 -8.60
CA ALA A 60 8.45 4.83 -7.47
C ALA A 60 9.81 5.53 -7.36
N ASP A 61 10.45 5.85 -8.50
CA ASP A 61 11.74 6.55 -8.56
C ASP A 61 11.63 8.00 -8.10
N ASP A 62 10.46 8.62 -8.28
CA ASP A 62 10.19 9.98 -7.80
C ASP A 62 9.86 10.03 -6.30
N PHE A 63 9.63 8.87 -5.68
CA PHE A 63 9.29 8.73 -4.27
C PHE A 63 10.23 7.73 -3.59
N PRO A 64 11.52 8.06 -3.42
CA PRO A 64 12.54 7.11 -2.97
C PRO A 64 12.34 6.71 -1.51
N LEU A 65 12.36 5.40 -1.25
CA LEU A 65 12.22 4.79 0.07
C LEU A 65 13.37 3.81 0.36
N PRO A 66 14.58 4.30 0.67
CA PRO A 66 15.79 3.48 0.75
C PRO A 66 15.69 2.21 1.61
N THR A 67 14.99 2.28 2.74
CA THR A 67 14.80 1.12 3.62
C THR A 67 13.38 0.60 3.62
N LEU A 68 12.39 1.45 3.36
CA LEU A 68 10.98 1.04 3.36
C LEU A 68 10.57 0.30 2.07
N ALA A 69 11.21 0.55 0.92
CA ALA A 69 10.84 -0.12 -0.34
C ALA A 69 11.00 -1.65 -0.26
N GLY A 70 12.07 -2.15 0.37
CA GLY A 70 12.28 -3.59 0.56
C GLY A 70 11.21 -4.25 1.42
N GLU A 71 10.75 -3.56 2.46
CA GLU A 71 9.63 -4.02 3.30
C GLU A 71 8.31 -4.02 2.51
N LEU A 72 8.06 -3.00 1.70
CA LEU A 72 6.86 -2.93 0.86
C LEU A 72 6.85 -4.06 -0.19
N ALA A 73 7.99 -4.35 -0.82
CA ALA A 73 8.12 -5.48 -1.75
C ALA A 73 7.83 -6.83 -1.08
N ARG A 74 8.34 -7.04 0.15
CA ARG A 74 7.98 -8.22 0.95
C ARG A 74 6.48 -8.26 1.25
N LEU A 75 5.87 -7.12 1.53
CA LEU A 75 4.43 -7.04 1.82
C LEU A 75 3.56 -7.31 0.60
N THR A 76 4.02 -7.02 -0.63
CA THR A 76 3.31 -7.41 -1.85
C THR A 76 3.05 -8.91 -1.90
N ASP A 77 4.03 -9.74 -1.55
CA ASP A 77 3.82 -11.20 -1.46
C ASP A 77 2.78 -11.59 -0.40
N VAL A 78 2.78 -10.91 0.75
CA VAL A 78 1.77 -11.13 1.80
C VAL A 78 0.36 -10.74 1.34
N LEU A 79 0.24 -9.73 0.48
CA LEU A 79 -1.02 -9.26 -0.10
C LEU A 79 -1.52 -10.21 -1.20
N GLU A 80 -0.65 -10.74 -2.04
CA GLU A 80 -1.03 -11.59 -3.18
C GLU A 80 -1.15 -13.07 -2.81
N ASN A 81 -0.17 -13.60 -2.07
CA ASN A 81 -0.01 -15.03 -1.79
C ASN A 81 -0.24 -15.38 -0.32
N GLY A 82 -0.27 -14.37 0.55
CA GLY A 82 -0.43 -14.54 2.00
C GLY A 82 -1.87 -14.36 2.47
N ARG A 83 -2.02 -13.68 3.61
CA ARG A 83 -3.31 -13.44 4.26
C ARG A 83 -4.18 -12.39 3.56
N GLY A 84 -3.65 -11.67 2.58
CA GLY A 84 -4.38 -10.69 1.78
C GLY A 84 -4.54 -9.29 2.38
N PHE A 85 -3.86 -8.98 3.49
CA PHE A 85 -3.90 -7.63 4.07
C PHE A 85 -2.68 -7.30 4.93
N VAL A 86 -2.43 -6.02 5.18
CA VAL A 86 -1.46 -5.52 6.18
C VAL A 86 -1.99 -4.22 6.79
N ARG A 87 -1.66 -3.96 8.06
CA ARG A 87 -1.92 -2.66 8.69
C ARG A 87 -0.61 -1.91 8.90
N VAL A 88 -0.45 -0.77 8.25
CA VAL A 88 0.68 0.13 8.51
C VAL A 88 0.33 1.07 9.67
N LYS A 89 1.23 1.19 10.65
CA LYS A 89 1.10 2.08 11.82
C LYS A 89 2.25 3.07 11.88
N ARG A 90 2.02 4.19 12.59
CA ARG A 90 2.95 5.31 12.82
C ARG A 90 3.26 6.15 11.57
N ILE A 91 2.31 6.21 10.64
CA ILE A 91 2.29 7.31 9.66
C ILE A 91 1.74 8.53 10.40
N PRO A 92 2.50 9.62 10.57
CA PRO A 92 2.07 10.80 11.33
C PRO A 92 1.15 11.69 10.49
N VAL A 93 -0.04 11.18 10.15
CA VAL A 93 -1.00 11.80 9.22
C VAL A 93 -1.41 13.21 9.63
N GLU A 94 -1.38 13.51 10.93
CA GLU A 94 -1.72 14.80 11.51
C GLU A 94 -0.73 15.90 11.10
N ARG A 95 0.48 15.52 10.67
CA ARG A 95 1.50 16.43 10.12
C ARG A 95 1.28 16.71 8.63
N TYR A 96 0.43 15.93 7.97
CA TYR A 96 0.23 15.98 6.54
C TYR A 96 -1.13 16.60 6.22
N GLY A 97 -1.12 17.75 5.55
CA GLY A 97 -2.32 18.24 4.87
C GLY A 97 -2.80 17.23 3.81
N ARG A 98 -4.07 17.33 3.40
CA ARG A 98 -4.71 16.38 2.47
C ARG A 98 -3.88 16.07 1.22
N ALA A 99 -3.31 17.09 0.58
CA ALA A 99 -2.47 16.91 -0.60
C ALA A 99 -1.22 16.07 -0.31
N ALA A 100 -0.54 16.34 0.82
CA ALA A 100 0.63 15.60 1.25
C ALA A 100 0.30 14.13 1.57
N ALA A 101 -0.79 13.89 2.30
CA ALA A 101 -1.26 12.54 2.59
C ALA A 101 -1.62 11.78 1.30
N SER A 102 -2.20 12.47 0.31
CA SER A 102 -2.50 11.88 -1.00
C SER A 102 -1.23 11.48 -1.75
N THR A 103 -0.20 12.34 -1.75
CA THR A 103 1.12 12.02 -2.33
C THR A 103 1.79 10.83 -1.63
N ILE A 104 1.75 10.78 -0.30
CA ILE A 104 2.30 9.65 0.47
C ILE A 104 1.56 8.36 0.13
N SER A 105 0.22 8.39 0.12
CA SER A 105 -0.60 7.23 -0.24
C SER A 105 -0.29 6.75 -1.67
N TRP A 106 -0.18 7.66 -2.63
CA TRP A 106 0.15 7.34 -4.01
C TRP A 106 1.57 6.78 -4.15
N GLY A 107 2.56 7.42 -3.53
CA GLY A 107 3.96 7.00 -3.54
C GLY A 107 4.15 5.61 -2.93
N LEU A 108 3.51 5.31 -1.79
CA LEU A 108 3.47 3.96 -1.24
C LEU A 108 2.84 2.96 -2.22
N GLY A 109 1.76 3.36 -2.89
CA GLY A 109 1.10 2.55 -3.92
C GLY A 109 2.01 2.19 -5.09
N GLN A 110 2.87 3.11 -5.55
CA GLN A 110 3.86 2.86 -6.60
C GLN A 110 4.89 1.79 -6.22
N HIS A 111 5.19 1.63 -4.93
CA HIS A 111 6.08 0.57 -4.43
C HIS A 111 5.35 -0.78 -4.19
N LEU A 112 4.02 -0.77 -4.17
CA LEU A 112 3.18 -1.97 -3.99
C LEU A 112 2.69 -2.55 -5.32
N GLY A 113 2.76 -1.78 -6.42
CA GLY A 113 2.32 -2.20 -7.74
C GLY A 113 1.98 -1.00 -8.62
N VAL A 114 0.98 -1.17 -9.50
CA VAL A 114 0.53 -0.10 -10.40
C VAL A 114 -0.76 0.53 -9.85
N PRO A 115 -0.70 1.71 -9.20
CA PRO A 115 -1.90 2.39 -8.75
C PRO A 115 -2.70 2.91 -9.94
N VAL A 116 -4.03 2.79 -9.85
CA VAL A 116 -4.97 3.28 -10.86
C VAL A 116 -5.81 4.42 -10.30
N SER A 117 -6.22 5.36 -11.16
CA SER A 117 -7.18 6.38 -10.74
C SER A 117 -8.52 5.71 -10.38
N GLN A 118 -8.99 5.95 -9.15
CA GLN A 118 -10.23 5.34 -8.65
C GLN A 118 -11.48 6.18 -8.95
N ASN A 119 -11.30 7.44 -9.35
CA ASN A 119 -12.39 8.35 -9.69
C ASN A 119 -12.21 8.88 -11.11
N ALA A 120 -13.32 9.08 -11.81
CA ALA A 120 -13.36 9.68 -13.15
C ALA A 120 -13.05 11.19 -13.17
N ALA A 121 -12.39 11.74 -12.14
CA ALA A 121 -12.03 13.15 -12.08
C ALA A 121 -10.85 13.44 -13.02
N VAL A 122 -11.19 13.48 -14.31
CA VAL A 122 -10.70 14.37 -15.36
C VAL A 122 -9.21 14.67 -15.27
N ALA A 123 -8.43 13.83 -15.95
CA ALA A 123 -7.20 14.26 -16.59
C ALA A 123 -7.59 15.13 -17.80
N THR A 124 -7.87 16.42 -17.56
CA THR A 124 -7.86 17.46 -18.59
C THR A 124 -6.74 18.43 -18.25
#